data_AF-A0A957NZN3-F1
#
_entry.id   AF-A0A957NZN3-F1
#
_cell.length_a   1.000
_cell.length_b   1.000
_cell.length_c   1.000
_cell.angle_alpha   90.00
_cell.angle_beta   90.00
_cell.angle_gamma   90.00
#
_symmetry.space_group_name_H-M   'P 1'
#
loop_
_entity.id
_entity.type
_entity.pdbx_description
1 polymer ?
#
loop_
_entity_poly.entity_id
_entity_poly.type
_entity_poly.pdbx_seq_one_letter_code
_entity_poly.pdbx_strand_id
1 'polypeptide(L)'
;RGEALAALPALRLGLRRVSGILRLGVIFLLAFIPLLLILGILAAVNPALMGCGVILFVPLGIYVGGRMTAVTGAFYAAGEGPLDSIRTSWRLTEGYVWRSLGFGLLIGILSAVINSGIGAVIGAVFELTMPTVVGASLSVATTTVINALWLPVGLLANMLYYYDLRVRQDGYDLSLRIDELAGELSD
;
A
#
# COMPACT_ATOMS: atom_id res chain seq x y z
N ARG A 1 16.81 -30.99 -20.73
CA ARG A 1 16.24 -31.53 -19.45
C ARG A 1 16.94 -31.01 -18.19
N GLY A 2 18.18 -30.46 -18.28
CA GLY A 2 18.91 -29.90 -17.13
C GLY A 2 18.51 -28.48 -16.68
N GLU A 3 18.04 -27.63 -17.58
CA GLU A 3 17.69 -26.23 -17.27
C GLU A 3 16.42 -26.08 -16.40
N ALA A 4 15.45 -26.97 -16.59
CA ALA A 4 14.22 -26.99 -15.79
C ALA A 4 14.46 -27.37 -14.32
N LEU A 5 15.52 -28.12 -14.03
CA LEU A 5 15.89 -28.52 -12.66
C LEU A 5 16.69 -27.42 -11.92
N ALA A 6 17.43 -26.59 -12.66
CA ALA A 6 18.15 -25.44 -12.12
C ALA A 6 17.21 -24.28 -11.72
N ALA A 7 16.03 -24.18 -12.33
CA ALA A 7 15.03 -23.17 -12.02
C ALA A 7 14.22 -23.49 -10.73
N LEU A 8 14.17 -24.75 -10.29
CA LEU A 8 13.39 -25.20 -9.13
C LEU A 8 13.73 -24.50 -7.79
N PRO A 9 15.01 -24.27 -7.42
CA PRO A 9 15.35 -23.53 -6.20
C PRO A 9 14.97 -22.04 -6.28
N ALA A 10 15.12 -21.41 -7.45
CA ALA A 10 14.70 -20.02 -7.66
C ALA A 10 13.16 -19.87 -7.57
N LEU A 11 12.41 -20.81 -8.15
CA LEU A 11 10.95 -20.87 -8.07
C LEU A 11 10.47 -21.12 -6.64
N ARG A 12 11.14 -21.99 -5.88
CA ARG A 12 10.84 -22.24 -4.45
C ARG A 12 11.09 -21.03 -3.57
N LEU A 13 12.13 -20.23 -3.84
CA LEU A 13 12.35 -18.97 -3.13
C LEU A 13 11.28 -17.93 -3.45
N GLY A 14 10.88 -17.82 -4.72
CA GLY A 14 9.77 -16.98 -5.17
C GLY A 14 8.45 -17.36 -4.50
N LEU A 15 8.09 -18.65 -4.52
CA LEU A 15 6.87 -19.17 -3.88
C LEU A 15 6.84 -18.93 -2.37
N ARG A 16 7.97 -19.03 -1.68
CA ARG A 16 8.02 -18.82 -0.22
C ARG A 16 7.80 -17.34 0.15
N ARG A 17 8.34 -16.40 -0.65
CA ARG A 17 8.08 -14.96 -0.50
C ARG A 17 6.63 -14.60 -0.84
N VAL A 18 6.07 -15.18 -1.91
CA VAL A 18 4.66 -15.01 -2.29
C VAL A 18 3.72 -15.54 -1.21
N SER A 19 4.03 -16.69 -0.59
CA SER A 19 3.19 -17.27 0.46
C SER A 19 3.09 -16.39 1.73
N GLY A 20 4.13 -15.61 2.04
CA GLY A 20 4.12 -14.68 3.16
C GLY A 20 3.20 -13.48 2.91
N ILE A 21 3.30 -12.87 1.72
CA ILE A 21 2.41 -11.77 1.29
C ILE A 21 0.97 -12.25 1.18
N LEU A 22 0.77 -13.45 0.62
CA LEU A 22 -0.57 -14.00 0.42
C LEU A 22 -1.24 -14.32 1.76
N ARG A 23 -0.49 -14.85 2.74
CA ARG A 23 -1.00 -15.05 4.11
C ARG A 23 -1.29 -13.73 4.81
N LEU A 24 -0.42 -12.73 4.71
CA LEU A 24 -0.59 -11.44 5.38
C LEU A 24 -1.74 -10.63 4.75
N GLY A 25 -1.84 -10.66 3.42
CA GLY A 25 -2.97 -10.11 2.67
C GLY A 25 -4.28 -10.84 2.95
N VAL A 26 -4.27 -12.17 3.09
CA VAL A 26 -5.46 -12.96 3.47
C VAL A 26 -5.88 -12.67 4.92
N ILE A 27 -4.94 -12.52 5.85
CA ILE A 27 -5.24 -12.12 7.24
C ILE A 27 -5.81 -10.71 7.29
N PHE A 28 -5.23 -9.77 6.52
CA PHE A 28 -5.74 -8.41 6.41
C PHE A 28 -7.14 -8.38 5.81
N LEU A 29 -7.39 -9.15 4.75
CA LEU A 29 -8.68 -9.25 4.09
C LEU A 29 -9.74 -9.93 4.98
N LEU A 30 -9.35 -10.98 5.71
CA LEU A 30 -10.18 -11.64 6.72
C LEU A 30 -10.48 -10.76 7.94
N ALA A 31 -9.64 -9.76 8.25
CA ALA A 31 -9.88 -8.82 9.35
C ALA A 31 -10.69 -7.60 8.88
N PHE A 32 -10.41 -7.11 7.67
CA PHE A 32 -10.95 -5.85 7.15
C PHE A 32 -12.39 -5.99 6.62
N ILE A 33 -12.72 -7.11 5.95
CA ILE A 33 -14.07 -7.37 5.42
C ILE A 33 -15.12 -7.48 6.54
N PRO A 34 -14.94 -8.31 7.59
CA PRO A 34 -15.92 -8.39 8.67
C PRO A 34 -15.99 -7.10 9.47
N LEU A 35 -14.90 -6.34 9.60
CA LEU A 35 -14.90 -5.03 10.24
C LEU A 35 -15.80 -4.04 9.49
N LEU A 36 -15.69 -3.97 8.15
CA LEU A 36 -16.56 -3.13 7.32
C LEU A 36 -18.03 -3.57 7.40
N LEU A 37 -18.29 -4.87 7.42
CA LEU A 37 -19.64 -5.40 7.59
C LEU A 37 -20.22 -5.05 8.97
N ILE A 38 -19.44 -5.19 10.04
CA ILE A 38 -19.86 -4.84 11.40
C ILE A 38 -20.16 -3.35 11.52
N LEU A 39 -19.32 -2.48 10.93
CA LEU A 39 -19.56 -1.04 10.90
C LEU A 39 -20.80 -0.68 10.07
N GLY A 40 -21.04 -1.35 8.94
CA GLY A 40 -22.23 -1.17 8.11
C GLY A 40 -23.52 -1.63 8.82
N ILE A 41 -23.47 -2.76 9.52
CA ILE A 41 -24.61 -3.28 10.31
C ILE A 41 -24.88 -2.35 11.51
N LEU A 42 -23.86 -1.90 12.23
CA LEU A 42 -24.01 -0.95 13.33
C LEU A 42 -24.60 0.39 12.87
N ALA A 43 -24.20 0.86 11.68
CA ALA A 43 -24.78 2.06 11.04
C ALA A 43 -26.28 1.91 10.73
N ALA A 44 -26.70 0.73 10.29
CA ALA A 44 -28.11 0.42 10.03
C ALA A 44 -28.95 0.31 11.31
N VAL A 45 -28.34 -0.10 12.43
CA VAL A 45 -29.04 -0.27 13.74
C VAL A 45 -29.12 1.05 14.51
N ASN A 46 -28.05 1.84 14.55
CA ASN A 46 -28.05 3.15 15.21
C ASN A 46 -26.94 4.05 14.65
N PRO A 47 -27.27 5.14 13.93
CA PRO A 47 -26.27 6.04 13.36
C PRO A 47 -25.40 6.74 14.42
N ALA A 48 -25.84 6.84 15.68
CA ALA A 48 -25.04 7.42 16.76
C ALA A 48 -23.91 6.49 17.24
N LEU A 49 -24.11 5.16 17.20
CA LEU A 49 -23.07 4.18 17.55
C LEU A 49 -21.98 4.09 16.45
N MET A 50 -22.36 4.39 15.21
CA MET A 50 -21.43 4.54 14.08
C MET A 50 -20.43 5.66 14.35
N GLY A 51 -20.86 6.78 14.92
CA GLY A 51 -20.00 7.92 15.23
C GLY A 51 -18.83 7.55 16.14
N CYS A 52 -19.07 6.80 17.21
CA CYS A 52 -18.03 6.40 18.16
C CYS A 52 -17.00 5.44 17.54
N GLY A 53 -17.45 4.47 16.74
CA GLY A 53 -16.57 3.54 16.04
C GLY A 53 -15.70 4.24 15.00
N VAL A 54 -16.29 5.14 14.21
CA VAL A 54 -15.58 5.92 13.19
C VAL A 54 -14.55 6.85 13.85
N ILE A 55 -14.90 7.56 14.93
CA ILE A 55 -14.00 8.49 15.62
C ILE A 55 -12.76 7.78 16.21
N LEU A 56 -12.89 6.54 16.65
CA LEU A 56 -11.78 5.79 17.27
C LEU A 56 -10.94 5.03 16.24
N PHE A 57 -11.59 4.40 15.25
CA PHE A 57 -10.91 3.54 14.28
C PHE A 57 -10.33 4.30 13.09
N VAL A 58 -10.91 5.42 12.68
CA VAL A 58 -10.35 6.24 11.59
C VAL A 58 -8.95 6.77 11.92
N PRO A 59 -8.70 7.43 13.07
CA PRO A 59 -7.35 7.90 13.39
C PRO A 59 -6.36 6.75 13.61
N LEU A 60 -6.82 5.61 14.15
CA LEU A 60 -5.97 4.42 14.28
C LEU A 60 -5.59 3.82 12.91
N GLY A 61 -6.55 3.70 12.00
CA GLY A 61 -6.33 3.21 10.64
C GLY A 61 -5.45 4.16 9.83
N ILE A 62 -5.62 5.46 10.00
CA ILE A 62 -4.75 6.51 9.44
C ILE A 62 -3.33 6.32 10.00
N TYR A 63 -3.15 6.27 11.32
CA TYR A 63 -1.83 6.10 11.95
C TYR A 63 -1.10 4.84 11.46
N VAL A 64 -1.79 3.70 11.45
CA VAL A 64 -1.23 2.42 10.97
C VAL A 64 -0.98 2.46 9.47
N GLY A 65 -1.89 3.03 8.68
CA GLY A 65 -1.73 3.19 7.23
C GLY A 65 -0.50 4.02 6.87
N GLY A 66 -0.29 5.13 7.58
CA GLY A 66 0.91 5.98 7.44
C GLY A 66 2.20 5.25 7.77
N ARG A 67 2.20 4.38 8.78
CA ARG A 67 3.36 3.54 9.17
C ARG A 67 3.62 2.39 8.19
N MET A 68 2.60 1.98 7.42
CA MET A 68 2.67 0.84 6.50
C MET A 68 2.99 1.23 5.04
N THR A 69 3.01 2.52 4.70
CA THR A 69 3.27 2.97 3.31
C THR A 69 4.63 2.55 2.78
N ALA A 70 5.67 2.53 3.63
CA ALA A 70 7.03 2.15 3.23
C ALA A 70 7.24 0.62 3.18
N VAL A 71 6.27 -0.21 3.59
CA VAL A 71 6.37 -1.69 3.54
C VAL A 71 6.54 -2.16 2.10
N THR A 72 5.80 -1.56 1.17
CA THR A 72 5.86 -1.88 -0.26
C THR A 72 7.25 -1.59 -0.81
N GLY A 73 7.82 -0.42 -0.50
CA GLY A 73 9.18 -0.07 -0.93
C GLY A 73 10.25 -0.97 -0.31
N ALA A 74 10.17 -1.26 0.99
CA ALA A 74 11.13 -2.15 1.66
C ALA A 74 11.09 -3.59 1.09
N PHE A 75 9.89 -4.10 0.80
CA PHE A 75 9.72 -5.44 0.26
C PHE A 75 10.26 -5.56 -1.18
N TYR A 76 9.93 -4.61 -2.07
CA TYR A 76 10.32 -4.69 -3.48
C TYR A 76 11.72 -4.16 -3.77
N ALA A 77 12.16 -3.10 -3.07
CA ALA A 77 13.44 -2.44 -3.33
C ALA A 77 14.60 -3.05 -2.55
N ALA A 78 14.39 -3.40 -1.28
CA ALA A 78 15.43 -3.97 -0.43
C ALA A 78 15.42 -5.52 -0.41
N GLY A 79 14.37 -6.15 -0.94
CA GLY A 79 14.26 -7.61 -1.00
C GLY A 79 14.16 -8.28 0.38
N GLU A 80 13.78 -7.50 1.40
CA GLU A 80 13.66 -7.92 2.79
C GLU A 80 12.54 -8.95 2.98
N GLY A 81 12.66 -9.79 4.03
CA GLY A 81 11.59 -10.74 4.40
C GLY A 81 10.31 -10.00 4.82
N PRO A 82 9.11 -10.63 4.74
CA PRO A 82 7.84 -9.98 5.01
C PRO A 82 7.70 -9.33 6.40
N LEU A 83 8.40 -9.87 7.41
CA LEU A 83 8.40 -9.32 8.77
C LEU A 83 9.46 -8.22 8.95
N ASP A 84 10.57 -8.34 8.23
CA ASP A 84 11.66 -7.35 8.28
C ASP A 84 11.26 -6.08 7.53
N SER A 85 10.55 -6.20 6.40
CA SER A 85 10.01 -5.05 5.67
C SER A 85 8.99 -4.26 6.49
N ILE A 86 8.23 -4.92 7.37
CA ILE A 86 7.35 -4.24 8.34
C ILE A 86 8.21 -3.48 9.33
N ARG A 87 9.15 -4.12 10.04
CA ARG A 87 10.01 -3.44 11.02
C ARG A 87 10.76 -2.24 10.41
N THR A 88 11.29 -2.41 9.20
CA THR A 88 11.96 -1.36 8.43
C THR A 88 11.00 -0.23 8.10
N SER A 89 9.78 -0.53 7.64
CA SER A 89 8.77 0.51 7.39
C SER A 89 8.43 1.29 8.64
N TRP A 90 8.25 0.60 9.78
CA TRP A 90 7.96 1.23 11.06
C TRP A 90 9.10 2.14 11.53
N ARG A 91 10.36 1.73 11.35
CA ARG A 91 11.54 2.57 11.63
C ARG A 91 11.62 3.78 10.67
N LEU A 92 11.45 3.55 9.37
CA LEU A 92 11.56 4.60 8.34
C LEU A 92 10.48 5.69 8.43
N THR A 93 9.29 5.32 8.91
CA THR A 93 8.16 6.25 9.06
C THR A 93 8.14 6.91 10.45
N GLU A 94 9.05 6.55 11.35
CA GLU A 94 9.19 7.19 12.66
C GLU A 94 9.60 8.67 12.49
N GLY A 95 8.82 9.58 13.08
CA GLY A 95 8.98 11.04 12.91
C GLY A 95 8.37 11.63 11.63
N TYR A 96 8.00 10.81 10.63
CA TYR A 96 7.45 11.27 9.34
C TYR A 96 6.04 10.75 9.04
N VAL A 97 5.30 10.32 10.05
CA VAL A 97 3.97 9.68 9.92
C VAL A 97 2.98 10.57 9.13
N TRP A 98 2.94 11.88 9.38
CA TRP A 98 2.06 12.81 8.68
C TRP A 98 2.41 13.00 7.19
N ARG A 99 3.70 12.97 6.86
CA ARG A 99 4.16 13.07 5.47
C ARG A 99 3.90 11.77 4.71
N SER A 100 4.05 10.64 5.41
CA SER A 100 3.72 9.30 4.90
C SER A 100 2.23 9.11 4.66
N LEU A 101 1.42 9.69 5.54
CA LEU A 101 -0.02 9.81 5.37
C LEU A 101 -0.40 10.67 4.17
N GLY A 102 0.20 11.85 4.03
CA GLY A 102 -0.05 12.72 2.88
C GLY A 102 0.29 12.04 1.55
N PHE A 103 1.41 11.30 1.50
CA PHE A 103 1.78 10.51 0.33
C PHE A 103 0.76 9.39 0.04
N GLY A 104 0.40 8.59 1.05
CA GLY A 104 -0.59 7.52 0.90
C GLY A 104 -1.96 8.04 0.45
N LEU A 105 -2.38 9.18 1.01
CA LEU A 105 -3.62 9.86 0.63
C LEU A 105 -3.55 10.40 -0.80
N LEU A 106 -2.42 10.98 -1.22
CA LEU A 106 -2.21 11.45 -2.59
C LEU A 106 -2.30 10.30 -3.60
N ILE A 107 -1.62 9.18 -3.34
CA ILE A 107 -1.68 7.96 -4.16
C ILE A 107 -3.10 7.39 -4.20
N GLY A 108 -3.81 7.41 -3.06
CA GLY A 108 -5.19 6.97 -2.94
C GLY A 108 -6.15 7.83 -3.75
N ILE A 109 -6.03 9.16 -3.65
CA ILE A 109 -6.81 10.11 -4.46
C ILE A 109 -6.51 9.91 -5.94
N LEU A 110 -5.25 9.78 -6.34
CA LEU A 110 -4.87 9.59 -7.73
C LEU A 110 -5.44 8.28 -8.29
N SER A 111 -5.40 7.19 -7.49
CA SER A 111 -6.04 5.92 -7.83
C SER A 111 -7.56 6.07 -7.97
N ALA A 112 -8.20 6.82 -7.07
CA ALA A 112 -9.63 7.08 -7.11
C ALA A 112 -10.01 7.87 -8.36
N VAL A 113 -9.32 8.98 -8.65
CA VAL A 113 -9.57 9.80 -9.84
C VAL A 113 -9.43 8.99 -11.14
N ILE A 114 -8.43 8.11 -11.24
CA ILE A 114 -8.25 7.27 -12.43
C ILE A 114 -9.38 6.25 -12.57
N ASN A 115 -9.75 5.57 -11.48
CA ASN A 115 -10.78 4.53 -11.52
C ASN A 115 -12.21 5.11 -11.63
N SER A 116 -12.55 6.10 -10.81
CA SER A 116 -13.88 6.71 -10.76
C SER A 116 -14.08 7.81 -11.80
N GLY A 117 -13.02 8.49 -12.22
CA GLY A 117 -13.10 9.50 -13.28
C GLY A 117 -13.11 8.85 -14.64
N ILE A 118 -12.00 8.24 -15.05
CA ILE A 118 -11.85 7.71 -16.40
C ILE A 118 -12.63 6.40 -16.56
N GLY A 119 -12.43 5.46 -15.63
CA GLY A 119 -13.06 4.14 -15.69
C GLY A 119 -14.59 4.21 -15.62
N ALA A 120 -15.15 4.96 -14.67
CA ALA A 120 -16.60 5.03 -14.50
C ALA A 120 -17.30 5.84 -15.60
N VAL A 121 -16.69 6.93 -16.10
CA VAL A 121 -17.29 7.69 -17.21
C VAL A 121 -17.34 6.84 -18.48
N ILE A 122 -16.25 6.16 -18.82
CA ILE A 122 -16.23 5.29 -20.01
C ILE A 122 -17.18 4.10 -19.81
N GLY A 123 -17.18 3.48 -18.63
CA GLY A 123 -18.09 2.38 -18.29
C GLY A 123 -19.56 2.78 -18.39
N ALA A 124 -19.94 3.93 -17.83
CA ALA A 124 -21.29 4.46 -17.89
C ALA A 124 -21.73 4.76 -19.34
N VAL A 125 -20.84 5.27 -20.19
CA VAL A 125 -21.13 5.47 -21.62
C VAL A 125 -21.45 4.15 -22.30
N PHE A 126 -20.68 3.08 -22.02
CA PHE A 126 -20.94 1.77 -22.61
C PHE A 126 -22.24 1.14 -22.11
N GLU A 127 -22.55 1.27 -20.82
CA GLU A 127 -23.81 0.76 -20.25
C GLU A 127 -25.04 1.48 -20.81
N LEU A 128 -24.92 2.77 -21.17
CA LEU A 128 -26.03 3.57 -21.72
C LEU A 128 -26.20 3.42 -23.24
N THR A 129 -25.15 3.07 -23.98
CA THR A 129 -25.16 3.04 -25.46
C THR A 129 -25.20 1.64 -26.06
N MET A 130 -24.86 0.60 -25.29
CA MET A 130 -24.75 -0.78 -25.75
C MET A 130 -25.80 -1.68 -25.07
N PRO A 131 -26.11 -2.86 -25.66
CA PRO A 131 -26.87 -3.89 -24.96
C PRO A 131 -26.24 -4.22 -23.61
N THR A 132 -27.05 -4.43 -22.57
CA THR A 132 -26.62 -4.55 -21.15
C THR A 132 -25.44 -5.50 -20.94
N VAL A 133 -25.46 -6.68 -21.57
CA VAL A 133 -24.38 -7.68 -21.46
C VAL A 133 -23.09 -7.18 -22.12
N VAL A 134 -23.20 -6.54 -23.28
CA VAL A 134 -22.06 -6.01 -24.03
C VAL A 134 -21.46 -4.80 -23.31
N GLY A 135 -22.29 -3.86 -22.87
CA GLY A 135 -21.88 -2.67 -22.13
C GLY A 135 -21.14 -3.01 -20.84
N ALA A 136 -21.68 -3.94 -20.04
CA ALA A 136 -21.04 -4.41 -18.81
C ALA A 136 -19.69 -5.10 -19.08
N SER A 137 -19.60 -5.95 -20.11
CA SER A 137 -18.34 -6.61 -20.47
C SER A 137 -17.25 -5.62 -20.89
N LEU A 138 -17.62 -4.57 -21.62
CA LEU A 138 -16.71 -3.54 -22.11
C LEU A 138 -16.27 -2.58 -21.00
N SER A 139 -17.19 -2.29 -20.06
CA SER A 139 -16.90 -1.57 -18.82
C SER A 139 -15.84 -2.29 -18.00
N VAL A 140 -16.04 -3.59 -17.70
CA VAL A 140 -15.07 -4.42 -16.97
C VAL A 140 -13.73 -4.51 -17.70
N ALA A 141 -13.73 -4.73 -19.01
CA ALA A 141 -12.50 -4.77 -19.81
C ALA A 141 -11.72 -3.46 -19.71
N THR A 142 -12.41 -2.32 -19.80
CA THR A 142 -11.80 -0.99 -19.70
C THR A 142 -11.18 -0.76 -18.32
N THR A 143 -11.93 -1.04 -17.25
CA THR A 143 -11.41 -0.89 -15.88
C THR A 143 -10.20 -1.80 -15.63
N THR A 144 -10.20 -2.99 -16.22
CA THR A 144 -9.07 -3.93 -16.12
C THR A 144 -7.81 -3.39 -16.80
N VAL A 145 -7.94 -2.85 -18.01
CA VAL A 145 -6.82 -2.25 -18.75
C VAL A 145 -6.26 -1.04 -18.01
N ILE A 146 -7.14 -0.16 -17.52
CA ILE A 146 -6.74 1.02 -16.73
C ILE A 146 -5.94 0.59 -15.48
N ASN A 147 -6.43 -0.41 -14.74
CA ASN A 147 -5.73 -0.90 -13.55
C ASN A 147 -4.38 -1.57 -13.89
N ALA A 148 -4.31 -2.31 -14.99
CA ALA A 148 -3.07 -2.92 -15.43
C ALA A 148 -1.98 -1.87 -15.72
N LEU A 149 -2.37 -0.71 -16.26
CA LEU A 149 -1.47 0.42 -16.49
C LEU A 149 -1.14 1.20 -15.21
N TRP A 150 -2.07 1.29 -14.27
CA TRP A 150 -1.88 2.00 -13.00
C TRP A 150 -0.92 1.29 -12.05
N LEU A 151 -1.00 -0.04 -11.98
CA LEU A 151 -0.20 -0.88 -11.09
C LEU A 151 1.31 -0.55 -11.10
N PRO A 152 2.01 -0.50 -12.25
CA PRO A 152 3.44 -0.17 -12.28
C PRO A 152 3.73 1.27 -11.81
N VAL A 153 2.84 2.22 -12.11
CA VAL A 153 3.00 3.62 -11.67
C VAL A 153 2.93 3.72 -10.14
N GLY A 154 1.94 3.04 -9.53
CA GLY A 154 1.81 3.00 -8.08
C GLY A 154 3.02 2.35 -7.39
N LEU A 155 3.58 1.29 -7.99
CA LEU A 155 4.79 0.63 -7.48
C LEU A 155 6.02 1.54 -7.55
N LEU A 156 6.25 2.20 -8.68
CA LEU A 156 7.37 3.14 -8.85
C LEU A 156 7.28 4.30 -7.86
N ALA A 157 6.09 4.85 -7.65
CA ALA A 157 5.89 5.92 -6.68
C ALA A 157 6.20 5.47 -5.25
N ASN A 158 5.76 4.28 -4.85
CA ASN A 158 6.09 3.71 -3.54
C ASN A 158 7.60 3.46 -3.38
N MET A 159 8.26 3.00 -4.44
CA MET A 159 9.69 2.75 -4.44
C MET A 159 10.48 4.04 -4.27
N LEU A 160 10.13 5.09 -5.04
CA LEU A 160 10.77 6.40 -4.94
C LEU A 160 10.56 7.03 -3.56
N TYR A 161 9.35 6.89 -3.00
CA TYR A 161 9.03 7.38 -1.66
C TYR A 161 9.86 6.69 -0.57
N TYR A 162 10.04 5.38 -0.66
CA TYR A 162 10.93 4.63 0.24
C TYR A 162 12.37 5.12 0.16
N TYR A 163 12.90 5.37 -1.03
CA TYR A 163 14.26 5.89 -1.18
C TYR A 163 14.40 7.32 -0.64
N ASP A 164 13.41 8.20 -0.85
CA ASP A 164 13.41 9.54 -0.27
C ASP A 164 13.45 9.49 1.27
N LEU A 165 12.65 8.62 1.90
CA LEU A 165 12.67 8.44 3.36
C LEU A 165 13.99 7.90 3.87
N ARG A 166 14.55 6.90 3.18
CA ARG A 166 15.82 6.28 3.57
C ARG A 166 16.97 7.27 3.48
N VAL A 167 17.07 8.04 2.40
CA VAL A 167 18.13 9.06 2.24
C VAL A 167 18.05 10.12 3.34
N ARG A 168 16.84 10.52 3.75
CA ARG A 168 16.65 11.50 4.83
C ARG A 168 17.08 10.95 6.19
N GLN A 169 16.69 9.72 6.52
CA GLN A 169 17.09 9.10 7.79
C GLN A 169 18.58 8.78 7.83
N ASP A 170 19.12 8.14 6.79
CA ASP A 170 20.55 7.79 6.72
C ASP A 170 21.42 9.06 6.76
N GLY A 171 20.96 10.16 6.14
CA GLY A 171 21.62 11.46 6.22
C GLY A 171 21.58 12.10 7.61
N TYR A 172 20.43 12.01 8.30
CA TYR A 172 20.28 12.53 9.67
C TYR A 172 21.16 11.78 10.67
N ASP A 173 21.16 10.44 10.62
CA ASP A 173 22.00 9.61 11.49
C ASP A 173 23.49 9.87 11.27
N LEU A 174 23.91 10.12 10.03
CA LEU A 174 25.31 10.44 9.72
C LEU A 174 25.71 11.82 10.28
N SER A 175 24.83 12.83 10.18
CA SER A 175 25.10 14.15 10.74
C SER A 175 25.28 14.12 12.26
N LEU A 176 24.45 13.37 12.98
CA LEU A 176 24.57 13.20 14.43
C LEU A 176 25.92 12.60 14.84
N ARG A 177 26.38 11.56 14.13
CA ARG A 177 27.69 10.94 14.42
C ARG A 177 28.86 11.87 14.13
N ILE A 178 28.77 12.69 13.09
CA ILE A 178 29.80 13.69 12.78
C ILE A 178 29.87 14.72 13.91
N ASP A 179 28.72 15.19 14.42
CA ASP A 179 28.67 16.14 15.53
C ASP A 179 29.20 15.51 16.83
N GLU A 180 28.89 14.25 17.11
CA GLU A 180 29.45 13.50 18.26
C GLU A 180 30.97 13.39 18.18
N LEU A 181 31.52 12.97 17.03
CA LEU A 181 32.97 12.91 16.82
C LEU A 181 33.63 14.29 16.90
N ALA A 182 32.98 15.33 16.39
CA ALA A 182 33.49 16.70 16.49
C ALA A 182 33.54 17.18 17.94
N GLY A 183 32.56 16.79 18.77
CA GLY A 183 32.55 17.01 20.21
C GLY A 183 33.70 16.30 20.92
N GLU A 184 33.90 15.00 20.65
CA GLU A 184 35.00 14.20 21.23
C GLU A 184 36.39 14.73 20.88
N LEU A 185 36.57 15.34 19.70
CA LEU A 185 37.83 15.94 19.28
C LEU A 185 38.07 17.35 19.85
N SER A 186 37.02 17.97 20.41
CA SER A 186 37.09 19.31 21.01
C SER A 186 37.35 19.32 22.52
N ASP A 187 37.23 18.16 23.18
CA ASP A 187 37.56 17.89 24.59
C ASP A 187 38.98 17.31 24.75
#